data_AF-A0A0X8UZW4-F1
#
_entry.id   AF-A0A0X8UZW4-F1
#
_cell.length_a   1.000
_cell.length_b   1.000
_cell.length_c   1.000
_cell.angle_alpha   90.00
_cell.angle_beta   90.00
_cell.angle_gamma   90.00
#
_symmetry.space_group_name_H-M   'P 1'
#
loop_
_entity.id
_entity.type
_entity.pdbx_description
1 polymer ?
#
loop_
_entity_poly.entity_id
_entity_poly.type
_entity_poly.pdbx_seq_one_letter_code
_entity_poly.pdbx_strand_id
1 'polypeptide(L)'
;MDIGLPEVMLFVGGLLSIFIVHLYRKDKDAGSYKGLLILGVIVGVVMIALAGTNYSKWPFFDSILIILAGFALVIRPFRDTDLAIIIAAVVMVVTYVFLGTLTGDLAVLGETYPRIIVSIIAGAFAFMVLNFVEKLAMLIGKILNLWPVLLILGLICLVEGILIVAGGKTVYDYIQEYTKVIAMLI
;
A
#
# COMPACT_ATOMS: atom_id res chain seq x y z
N MET A 1 -8.81 30.36 0.96
CA MET A 1 -8.02 29.23 0.43
C MET A 1 -8.51 28.01 1.15
N ASP A 2 -9.45 27.29 0.55
CA ASP A 2 -9.81 25.97 1.07
C ASP A 2 -8.69 25.03 0.65
N ILE A 3 -7.83 24.66 1.60
CA ILE A 3 -6.79 23.68 1.36
C ILE A 3 -7.51 22.36 1.07
N GLY A 4 -7.39 21.89 -0.16
CA GLY A 4 -7.96 20.62 -0.59
C GLY A 4 -7.31 19.48 0.19
N LEU A 5 -8.12 18.52 0.60
CA LEU A 5 -7.67 17.23 1.16
C LEU A 5 -6.52 16.55 0.37
N PRO A 6 -6.48 16.58 -0.99
CA PRO A 6 -5.38 15.98 -1.76
C PRO A 6 -4.03 16.65 -1.50
N GLU A 7 -4.02 17.98 -1.38
CA GLU A 7 -2.80 18.78 -1.21
C GLU A 7 -2.08 18.44 0.08
N VAL A 8 -2.85 18.37 1.17
CA VAL A 8 -2.34 18.00 2.50
C VAL A 8 -1.78 16.57 2.46
N MET A 9 -2.44 15.65 1.77
CA MET A 9 -1.99 14.27 1.67
C MET A 9 -0.70 14.13 0.87
N LEU A 10 -0.58 14.82 -0.26
CA LEU A 10 0.64 14.83 -1.08
C LEU A 10 1.80 15.46 -0.31
N PHE A 11 1.55 16.58 0.38
CA PHE A 11 2.57 17.26 1.17
C PHE A 11 3.05 16.39 2.36
N VAL A 12 2.11 15.84 3.15
CA VAL A 12 2.43 15.01 4.31
C VAL A 12 3.09 13.69 3.88
N GLY A 13 2.56 13.03 2.84
CA GLY A 13 3.11 11.79 2.30
C GLY A 13 4.51 11.99 1.70
N GLY A 14 4.71 13.08 0.96
CA GLY A 14 6.00 13.48 0.40
C GLY A 14 7.04 13.75 1.50
N LEU A 15 6.69 14.57 2.49
CA LEU A 15 7.57 14.88 3.62
C LEU A 15 7.97 13.61 4.39
N LEU A 16 7.00 12.75 4.72
CA LEU A 16 7.25 11.49 5.42
C LEU A 16 8.17 10.57 4.63
N SER A 17 7.94 10.42 3.33
CA SER A 17 8.79 9.56 2.49
C SER A 17 10.25 10.03 2.49
N ILE A 18 10.50 11.35 2.43
CA ILE A 18 11.85 11.93 2.51
C ILE A 18 12.48 11.68 3.88
N PHE A 19 11.73 11.91 4.97
CA PHE A 19 12.22 11.63 6.33
C PHE A 19 12.57 10.16 6.52
N ILE A 20 11.74 9.23 6.01
CA ILE A 20 12.00 7.80 6.09
C ILE A 20 13.26 7.44 5.30
N VAL A 21 13.47 8.00 4.10
CA VAL A 21 14.72 7.77 3.34
C VAL A 21 15.94 8.32 4.07
N HIS A 22 15.83 9.51 4.66
CA HIS A 22 16.94 10.12 5.40
C HIS A 22 17.34 9.28 6.63
N LEU A 23 16.36 8.88 7.45
CA LEU A 23 16.59 8.00 8.59
C LEU A 23 17.09 6.62 8.17
N TYR A 24 16.57 6.05 7.08
CA TYR A 24 17.05 4.77 6.53
C TYR A 24 18.52 4.80 6.10
N ARG A 25 19.01 5.94 5.61
CA ARG A 25 20.44 6.12 5.25
C ARG A 25 21.32 6.37 6.47
N LYS A 26 20.78 7.01 7.51
CA LYS A 26 21.53 7.39 8.71
C LYS A 26 21.68 6.22 9.68
N ASP A 27 20.58 5.58 10.06
CA ASP A 27 20.58 4.47 11.00
C ASP A 27 19.29 3.65 10.87
N LYS A 28 19.43 2.39 10.43
CA LYS A 28 18.30 1.49 10.16
C LYS A 28 17.73 0.84 11.43
N ASP A 29 18.50 0.85 12.52
CA ASP A 29 18.13 0.19 13.77
C ASP A 29 17.63 1.16 14.84
N ALA A 30 17.74 2.46 14.59
CA ALA A 30 17.18 3.49 15.46
C ALA A 30 15.67 3.29 15.69
N GLY A 31 15.25 3.35 16.96
CA GLY A 31 13.82 3.30 17.32
C GLY A 31 12.98 4.36 16.61
N SER A 32 13.58 5.52 16.31
CA SER A 32 12.97 6.60 15.52
C SER A 32 12.61 6.18 14.09
N TYR A 33 13.40 5.30 13.45
CA TYR A 33 13.06 4.76 12.13
C TYR A 33 11.86 3.82 12.20
N LYS A 34 11.83 2.91 13.19
CA LYS A 34 10.69 1.99 13.39
C LYS A 34 9.40 2.75 13.70
N GLY A 35 9.47 3.78 14.54
CA GLY A 35 8.33 4.65 14.83
C GLY A 35 7.83 5.39 13.58
N LEU A 36 8.74 5.89 12.76
CA LEU A 36 8.39 6.59 11.52
C LEU A 36 7.80 5.64 10.46
N LEU A 37 8.23 4.37 10.42
CA LEU A 37 7.62 3.35 9.57
C LEU A 37 6.15 3.10 9.94
N ILE A 38 5.86 2.96 11.24
CA ILE A 38 4.49 2.75 11.73
C ILE A 38 3.62 3.96 11.37
N LEU A 39 4.12 5.18 11.60
CA LEU A 39 3.43 6.41 11.22
C LEU A 39 3.21 6.46 9.70
N GLY A 40 4.21 6.07 8.91
CA GLY A 40 4.12 5.93 7.47
C GLY A 40 3.00 4.98 7.04
N VAL A 41 2.84 3.82 7.69
CA VAL A 41 1.72 2.91 7.41
C VAL A 41 0.38 3.57 7.70
N ILE A 42 0.22 4.19 8.88
CA ILE A 42 -1.05 4.81 9.25
C ILE A 42 -1.43 5.87 8.22
N VAL A 43 -0.50 6.76 7.88
CA VAL A 43 -0.72 7.79 6.87
C VAL A 43 -0.98 7.19 5.50
N GLY A 44 -0.22 6.17 5.10
CA GLY A 44 -0.40 5.49 3.82
C GLY A 44 -1.77 4.81 3.68
N VAL A 45 -2.27 4.16 4.74
CA VAL A 45 -3.62 3.58 4.76
C VAL A 45 -4.68 4.68 4.62
N VAL A 46 -4.53 5.79 5.35
CA VAL A 46 -5.44 6.94 5.26
C VAL A 46 -5.44 7.54 3.85
N MET A 47 -4.25 7.70 3.23
CA MET A 47 -4.11 8.18 1.86
C MET A 47 -4.83 7.29 0.86
N ILE A 48 -4.63 5.96 0.94
CA ILE A 48 -5.28 4.99 0.04
C ILE A 48 -6.81 5.01 0.25
N ALA A 49 -7.28 5.02 1.50
CA ALA A 49 -8.72 5.01 1.80
C ALA A 49 -9.42 6.28 1.32
N LEU A 50 -8.79 7.45 1.51
CA LEU A 50 -9.36 8.72 1.08
C LEU A 50 -9.30 8.91 -0.44
N ALA A 51 -8.24 8.45 -1.10
CA ALA A 51 -8.18 8.39 -2.55
C ALA A 51 -9.25 7.44 -3.13
N GLY A 52 -9.45 6.27 -2.53
CA GLY A 52 -10.45 5.30 -2.99
C GLY A 52 -11.89 5.81 -2.87
N THR A 53 -12.20 6.61 -1.84
CA THR A 53 -13.54 7.18 -1.62
C THR A 53 -13.79 8.48 -2.40
N ASN A 54 -12.74 9.22 -2.76
CA ASN A 54 -12.85 10.52 -3.44
C ASN A 54 -12.28 10.55 -4.87
N TYR A 55 -12.00 9.38 -5.48
CA TYR A 55 -11.35 9.28 -6.79
C TYR A 55 -12.06 10.08 -7.91
N SER A 56 -13.38 10.30 -7.80
CA SER A 56 -14.17 11.02 -8.80
C SER A 56 -14.13 12.54 -8.66
N LYS A 57 -13.65 13.06 -7.53
CA LYS A 57 -13.63 14.50 -7.22
C LYS A 57 -12.26 15.14 -7.43
N TRP A 58 -11.21 14.32 -7.49
CA TRP A 58 -9.83 14.78 -7.54
C TRP A 58 -9.25 14.61 -8.94
N PRO A 59 -8.24 15.41 -9.32
CA PRO A 59 -7.49 15.17 -10.54
C PRO A 59 -6.94 13.74 -10.57
N PHE A 60 -7.04 13.10 -11.73
CA PHE A 60 -6.63 11.70 -11.91
C PHE A 60 -5.14 11.48 -11.57
N PHE A 61 -4.30 12.44 -11.94
CA PHE A 61 -2.85 12.40 -11.70
C PHE A 61 -2.53 12.40 -10.19
N ASP A 62 -3.13 13.30 -9.43
CA ASP A 62 -2.95 13.42 -7.98
C ASP A 62 -3.41 12.16 -7.25
N SER A 63 -4.55 11.61 -7.68
CA SER A 63 -5.10 10.38 -7.11
C SER A 63 -4.15 9.20 -7.29
N ILE A 64 -3.51 9.08 -8.47
CA ILE A 64 -2.50 8.05 -8.74
C ILE A 64 -1.28 8.27 -7.85
N LEU A 65 -0.76 9.49 -7.73
CA LEU A 65 0.40 9.78 -6.89
C LEU A 65 0.13 9.47 -5.42
N ILE A 66 -1.05 9.84 -4.90
CA ILE A 66 -1.48 9.54 -3.52
C ILE A 66 -1.55 8.03 -3.30
N ILE A 67 -2.12 7.27 -4.24
CA ILE A 67 -2.21 5.81 -4.14
C ILE A 67 -0.81 5.16 -4.19
N LEU A 68 0.04 5.59 -5.12
CA LEU A 68 1.41 5.07 -5.25
C LEU A 68 2.25 5.38 -4.00
N ALA A 69 2.18 6.62 -3.50
CA ALA A 69 2.89 7.03 -2.29
C ALA A 69 2.35 6.30 -1.05
N GLY A 70 1.03 6.19 -0.91
CA GLY A 70 0.40 5.45 0.18
C GLY A 70 0.80 3.98 0.16
N PHE A 71 0.80 3.34 -1.02
CA PHE A 71 1.21 1.95 -1.17
C PHE A 71 2.70 1.76 -0.82
N ALA A 72 3.57 2.67 -1.27
CA ALA A 72 5.00 2.65 -0.94
C ALA A 72 5.27 2.76 0.56
N LEU A 73 4.47 3.55 1.29
CA LEU A 73 4.57 3.68 2.74
C LEU A 73 4.06 2.46 3.49
N VAL A 74 2.91 1.91 3.07
CA VAL A 74 2.28 0.75 3.72
C VAL A 74 3.11 -0.50 3.57
N ILE A 75 3.67 -0.76 2.38
CA ILE A 75 4.32 -2.05 2.10
C ILE A 75 5.65 -2.26 2.82
N ARG A 76 6.25 -1.18 3.32
CA ARG A 76 7.61 -1.16 3.83
C ARG A 76 7.85 -2.03 5.08
N PRO A 77 7.02 -1.96 6.16
CA PRO A 77 7.19 -2.84 7.30
C PRO A 77 6.77 -4.29 7.03
N PHE A 78 5.93 -4.56 6.02
CA PHE A 78 5.47 -5.90 5.71
C PHE A 78 6.44 -6.72 4.85
N ARG A 79 7.51 -6.11 4.35
CA ARG A 79 8.46 -6.80 3.46
C ARG A 79 9.08 -8.06 4.07
N ASP A 80 9.28 -8.05 5.39
CA ASP A 80 10.06 -9.08 6.08
C ASP A 80 9.16 -9.95 6.99
N THR A 81 7.82 -9.92 6.80
CA THR A 81 6.87 -10.67 7.63
C THR A 81 6.00 -11.58 6.78
N ASP A 82 6.12 -12.90 6.99
CA ASP A 82 5.31 -13.93 6.32
C ASP A 82 3.85 -13.92 6.83
N LEU A 83 3.03 -12.95 6.43
CA LEU A 83 1.65 -12.83 6.92
C LEU A 83 0.75 -13.98 6.41
N ALA A 84 1.05 -14.53 5.23
CA ALA A 84 0.28 -15.61 4.62
C ALA A 84 0.20 -16.83 5.53
N ILE A 85 1.26 -17.18 6.27
CA ILE A 85 1.25 -18.37 7.14
C ILE A 85 0.33 -18.16 8.35
N ILE A 86 0.32 -16.96 8.92
CA ILE A 86 -0.52 -16.61 10.07
C ILE A 86 -1.99 -16.63 9.65
N ILE A 87 -2.32 -16.00 8.52
CA ILE A 87 -3.69 -15.98 8.01
C ILE A 87 -4.14 -17.39 7.62
N ALA A 88 -3.29 -18.18 6.98
CA ALA A 88 -3.59 -19.57 6.67
C ALA A 88 -3.89 -20.41 7.92
N ALA A 89 -3.12 -20.21 9.00
CA ALA A 89 -3.39 -20.85 10.29
C ALA A 89 -4.76 -20.46 10.86
N VAL A 90 -5.14 -19.18 10.77
CA VAL A 90 -6.48 -18.73 11.17
C VAL A 90 -7.56 -19.38 10.31
N VAL A 91 -7.36 -19.44 8.98
CA VAL A 91 -8.30 -20.11 8.07
C VAL A 91 -8.45 -21.59 8.39
N MET A 92 -7.37 -22.30 8.76
CA MET A 92 -7.46 -23.69 9.22
C MET A 92 -8.36 -23.82 10.45
N VAL A 93 -8.17 -22.96 11.45
CA VAL A 93 -8.97 -22.99 12.68
C VAL A 93 -10.43 -22.66 12.40
N VAL A 94 -10.70 -21.61 11.63
CA VAL A 94 -12.07 -21.20 11.27
C VAL A 94 -12.77 -22.29 10.48
N THR A 95 -12.10 -22.88 9.48
CA THR A 95 -12.65 -23.98 8.68
C THR A 95 -12.91 -25.20 9.56
N TYR A 96 -11.98 -25.54 10.45
CA TYR A 96 -12.17 -26.62 11.40
C TYR A 96 -13.41 -26.38 12.27
N VAL A 97 -13.57 -25.20 12.87
CA VAL A 97 -14.75 -24.86 13.69
C VAL A 97 -16.04 -24.97 12.87
N PHE A 98 -16.05 -24.41 11.66
CA PHE A 98 -17.21 -24.40 10.76
C PHE A 98 -17.64 -25.80 10.32
N LEU A 99 -16.69 -26.68 9.97
CA LEU A 99 -17.01 -28.05 9.59
C LEU A 99 -17.66 -28.84 10.74
N GLY A 100 -17.35 -28.49 11.99
CA GLY A 100 -17.96 -29.10 13.17
C GLY A 100 -19.42 -28.70 13.41
N THR A 101 -19.95 -27.70 12.70
CA THR A 101 -21.36 -27.28 12.80
C THR A 101 -22.22 -27.83 11.67
N LEU A 102 -21.65 -28.63 10.76
CA LEU A 102 -22.38 -29.23 9.64
C LEU A 102 -23.31 -30.35 10.12
N THR A 103 -24.54 -30.37 9.57
CA THR A 103 -25.56 -31.39 9.82
C THR A 103 -26.14 -31.89 8.49
N GLY A 104 -26.86 -33.02 8.50
CA GLY A 104 -27.44 -33.62 7.30
C GLY A 104 -26.42 -34.41 6.46
N ASP A 105 -26.54 -34.38 5.14
CA ASP A 105 -25.69 -35.16 4.20
C ASP A 105 -24.19 -34.81 4.29
N LEU A 106 -23.84 -33.65 4.85
CA LEU A 106 -22.46 -33.19 5.03
C LEU A 106 -21.89 -33.49 6.43
N ALA A 107 -22.63 -34.20 7.29
CA ALA A 107 -22.20 -34.54 8.65
C ALA A 107 -20.90 -35.38 8.68
N VAL A 108 -20.65 -36.17 7.62
CA VAL A 108 -19.41 -36.95 7.45
C VAL A 108 -18.17 -36.04 7.46
N LEU A 109 -18.28 -34.80 6.97
CA LEU A 109 -17.18 -33.83 6.99
C LEU A 109 -16.92 -33.22 8.37
N GLY A 110 -17.87 -33.38 9.30
CA GLY A 110 -17.75 -32.96 10.70
C GLY A 110 -17.06 -33.98 11.61
N GLU A 111 -16.85 -35.21 11.12
CA GLU A 111 -16.15 -36.27 11.85
C GLU A 111 -14.66 -35.96 12.02
N THR A 112 -14.03 -36.48 13.07
CA THR A 112 -12.69 -36.07 13.53
C THR A 112 -11.62 -36.11 12.43
N TYR A 113 -11.53 -37.20 11.66
CA TYR A 113 -10.51 -37.33 10.61
C TYR A 113 -10.82 -36.51 9.35
N PRO A 114 -12.02 -36.59 8.73
CA PRO A 114 -12.37 -35.76 7.58
C PRO A 114 -12.25 -34.26 7.86
N ARG A 115 -12.67 -33.83 9.05
CA ARG A 115 -12.63 -32.43 9.49
C ARG A 115 -11.23 -31.84 9.51
N ILE A 116 -10.25 -32.61 10.01
CA ILE A 116 -8.83 -32.19 10.05
C ILE A 116 -8.26 -32.11 8.63
N ILE A 117 -8.56 -33.11 7.80
CA ILE A 117 -8.03 -33.17 6.42
C ILE A 117 -8.53 -31.96 5.62
N VAL A 118 -9.83 -31.68 5.66
CA VAL A 118 -10.43 -30.57 4.90
C VAL A 118 -9.95 -29.22 5.44
N SER A 119 -9.80 -29.05 6.76
CA SER A 119 -9.30 -27.79 7.32
C SER A 119 -7.86 -27.51 6.91
N ILE A 120 -6.99 -28.54 6.87
CA ILE A 120 -5.61 -28.42 6.38
C ILE A 120 -5.60 -28.07 4.90
N ILE A 121 -6.42 -28.71 4.07
CA ILE A 121 -6.51 -28.40 2.63
C ILE A 121 -6.97 -26.95 2.41
N ALA A 122 -7.99 -26.50 3.13
CA ALA A 122 -8.47 -25.12 3.04
C ALA A 122 -7.39 -24.11 3.46
N GLY A 123 -6.68 -24.40 4.56
CA GLY A 123 -5.54 -23.60 5.00
C GLY A 123 -4.39 -23.57 4.00
N ALA A 124 -4.03 -24.71 3.42
CA ALA A 124 -2.98 -24.82 2.40
C ALA A 124 -3.35 -24.05 1.13
N PHE A 125 -4.63 -24.09 0.72
CA PHE A 125 -5.11 -23.31 -0.41
C PHE A 125 -5.08 -21.80 -0.12
N ALA A 126 -5.57 -21.38 1.06
CA ALA A 126 -5.47 -19.99 1.49
C ALA A 126 -4.02 -19.52 1.57
N PHE A 127 -3.11 -20.35 2.11
CA PHE A 127 -1.68 -20.08 2.11
C PHE A 127 -1.15 -19.90 0.70
N MET A 128 -1.47 -20.79 -0.24
CA MET A 128 -0.99 -20.70 -1.63
C MET A 128 -1.39 -19.37 -2.28
N VAL A 129 -2.65 -18.97 -2.15
CA VAL A 129 -3.17 -17.72 -2.71
C VAL A 129 -2.54 -16.51 -2.02
N LEU A 130 -2.56 -16.48 -0.69
CA LEU A 130 -2.03 -15.35 0.08
C LEU A 130 -0.53 -15.20 -0.08
N ASN A 131 0.23 -16.29 -0.08
CA ASN A 131 1.67 -16.29 -0.32
C ASN A 131 2.00 -15.78 -1.73
N PHE A 132 1.17 -16.09 -2.73
CA PHE A 132 1.34 -15.53 -4.06
C PHE A 132 1.10 -14.00 -4.07
N VAL A 133 0.01 -13.53 -3.48
CA VAL A 133 -0.29 -12.09 -3.34
C VAL A 133 0.80 -11.38 -2.55
N GLU A 134 1.27 -11.97 -1.47
CA GLU A 134 2.32 -11.44 -0.62
C GLU A 134 3.66 -11.36 -1.36
N LYS A 135 4.04 -12.39 -2.12
CA LYS A 135 5.24 -12.34 -2.97
C LYS A 135 5.14 -11.29 -4.08
N LEU A 136 3.97 -11.12 -4.70
CA LEU A 136 3.73 -10.05 -5.66
C LEU A 136 3.87 -8.67 -5.00
N ALA A 137 3.26 -8.50 -3.83
CA ALA A 137 3.37 -7.29 -3.03
C ALA A 137 4.85 -7.02 -2.68
N MET A 138 5.59 -8.01 -2.18
CA MET A 138 7.02 -7.89 -1.90
C MET A 138 7.84 -7.55 -3.14
N LEU A 139 7.50 -8.09 -4.32
CA LEU A 139 8.21 -7.79 -5.57
C LEU A 139 8.01 -6.32 -5.97
N ILE A 140 6.76 -5.83 -5.96
CA ILE A 140 6.46 -4.42 -6.21
C ILE A 140 7.12 -3.55 -5.13
N GLY A 141 7.02 -3.98 -3.87
CA GLY A 141 7.62 -3.34 -2.72
C GLY A 141 9.13 -3.24 -2.83
N LYS A 142 9.84 -4.22 -3.39
CA LYS A 142 11.29 -4.13 -3.63
C LYS A 142 11.65 -3.02 -4.61
N ILE A 143 10.84 -2.84 -5.66
CA ILE A 143 11.05 -1.78 -6.67
C ILE A 143 10.73 -0.41 -6.06
N LEU A 144 9.58 -0.27 -5.41
CA LEU A 144 9.11 0.98 -4.81
C LEU A 144 9.95 1.42 -3.59
N ASN A 145 10.47 0.46 -2.83
CA ASN A 145 11.31 0.69 -1.64
C ASN A 145 12.80 0.86 -1.96
N LEU A 146 13.17 0.94 -3.26
CA LEU A 146 14.50 1.41 -3.60
C LEU A 146 14.59 2.86 -3.08
N TRP A 147 15.56 3.12 -2.20
CA TRP A 147 15.74 4.46 -1.62
C TRP A 147 15.76 5.62 -2.63
N PRO A 148 16.30 5.51 -3.87
CA PRO A 148 16.20 6.58 -4.84
C PRO A 148 14.79 6.72 -5.42
N VAL A 149 14.06 5.62 -5.63
CA VAL A 149 12.69 5.64 -6.17
C VAL A 149 11.76 6.33 -5.17
N LEU A 150 11.85 5.98 -3.89
CA LEU A 150 11.04 6.60 -2.86
C LEU A 150 11.39 8.08 -2.65
N LEU A 151 12.66 8.44 -2.78
CA LEU A 151 13.09 9.84 -2.71
C LEU A 151 12.53 10.65 -3.88
N ILE A 152 12.60 10.12 -5.10
CA ILE A 152 12.05 10.76 -6.30
C ILE A 152 10.53 10.90 -6.15
N LEU A 153 9.82 9.84 -5.76
CA LEU A 153 8.39 9.87 -5.51
C LEU A 153 8.03 10.90 -4.43
N GLY A 154 8.80 10.95 -3.35
CA GLY A 154 8.65 11.93 -2.29
C GLY A 154 8.83 13.38 -2.74
N LEU A 155 9.83 13.63 -3.58
CA LEU A 155 10.05 14.95 -4.17
C LEU A 155 8.92 15.33 -5.12
N ILE A 156 8.46 14.42 -5.98
CA ILE A 156 7.34 14.68 -6.89
C ILE A 156 6.07 15.00 -6.09
N CYS A 157 5.74 14.20 -5.08
CA CYS A 157 4.58 14.46 -4.21
C CYS A 157 4.69 15.80 -3.46
N LEU A 158 5.90 16.15 -2.99
CA LEU A 158 6.12 17.41 -2.29
C LEU A 158 5.99 18.61 -3.25
N VAL A 159 6.54 18.52 -4.45
CA VAL A 159 6.43 19.57 -5.49
C VAL A 159 4.98 19.74 -5.93
N GLU A 160 4.25 18.64 -6.20
CA GLU A 160 2.82 18.69 -6.54
C GLU A 160 1.99 19.30 -5.40
N GLY A 161 2.22 18.86 -4.16
CA GLY A 161 1.55 19.43 -2.99
C GLY A 161 1.78 20.95 -2.87
N ILE A 162 2.99 21.44 -3.11
CA ILE A 162 3.30 22.87 -3.09
C ILE A 162 2.65 23.61 -4.27
N LEU A 163 2.68 23.04 -5.47
CA LEU A 163 2.12 23.68 -6.67
C LEU A 163 0.62 23.87 -6.59
N ILE A 164 -0.10 22.86 -6.08
CA ILE A 164 -1.55 22.93 -5.92
C ILE A 164 -1.91 23.93 -4.81
N VAL A 165 -1.16 23.96 -3.69
CA VAL A 165 -1.34 24.95 -2.61
C VAL A 165 -1.05 26.38 -3.09
N ALA A 166 -0.11 26.57 -4.01
CA ALA A 166 0.20 27.86 -4.62
C ALA A 166 -0.86 28.32 -5.65
N GLY A 167 -1.90 27.52 -5.91
CA GLY A 167 -2.93 27.81 -6.91
C GLY A 167 -2.46 27.62 -8.36
N GLY A 168 -1.37 26.88 -8.57
CA GLY A 168 -0.79 26.60 -9.88
C GLY A 168 -1.45 25.41 -10.59
N LYS A 169 -1.12 25.24 -11.88
CA LYS A 169 -1.45 24.04 -12.65
C LYS A 169 -0.66 22.83 -12.13
N THR A 170 -1.18 21.62 -12.33
CA THR A 170 -0.49 20.36 -11.95
C THR A 170 0.81 20.18 -12.73
N VAL A 171 1.78 19.37 -12.25
CA VAL A 171 3.01 19.10 -13.02
C VAL A 171 2.68 18.46 -14.37
N TYR A 172 1.60 17.68 -14.45
CA TYR A 172 1.09 17.11 -15.69
C TYR A 172 0.71 18.17 -16.73
N ASP A 173 0.06 19.26 -16.30
CA ASP A 173 -0.31 20.35 -17.20
C ASP A 173 0.92 21.10 -17.74
N TYR A 174 1.95 21.30 -16.90
CA TYR A 174 3.21 21.87 -17.34
C TYR A 174 3.92 20.96 -18.36
N ILE A 175 3.98 19.65 -18.12
CA ILE A 175 4.61 18.70 -19.07
C ILE A 175 3.86 18.69 -20.41
N GLN A 176 2.52 18.73 -20.40
CA GLN A 176 1.74 18.84 -21.62
C GLN A 176 1.98 20.16 -22.37
N GLU A 177 2.09 21.27 -21.65
CA GLU A 177 2.35 22.59 -22.22
C GLU A 177 3.72 22.63 -22.90
N TYR A 178 4.78 22.12 -22.25
CA TYR A 178 6.11 22.01 -22.87
C TYR A 178 6.16 21.01 -24.03
N THR A 179 5.44 19.89 -23.96
CA THR A 179 5.39 18.91 -25.06
C THR A 179 4.71 19.49 -26.30
N LYS A 180 3.64 20.29 -26.13
CA LYS A 180 2.99 21.00 -27.24
C LYS A 180 3.88 22.08 -27.86
N VAL A 181 4.67 22.78 -27.05
CA VAL A 181 5.62 23.80 -27.54
C VAL A 181 6.75 23.15 -28.35
N ILE A 182 7.29 22.02 -27.88
CA ILE A 182 8.33 21.28 -28.62
C ILE A 182 7.77 20.70 -29.92
N ALA A 183 6.54 20.18 -29.91
CA ALA A 183 5.87 19.69 -31.11
C ALA A 183 5.51 20.80 -32.12
N MET A 184 5.47 22.07 -31.71
CA MET A 184 5.31 23.23 -32.60
C MET A 184 6.64 23.74 -33.17
N LEU A 185 7.78 23.32 -32.61
CA LEU A 185 9.13 23.72 -33.03
C LEU A 185 9.79 22.71 -33.99
N ILE A 186 9.16 21.55 -34.23
CA ILE A 186 9.56 20.53 -35.20
C ILE A 186 8.60 20.59 -36.39
#